data_AF-R7I7Y6-F1
#
_entry.id   AF-R7I7Y6-F1
#
_cell.length_a   1.000
_cell.length_b   1.000
_cell.length_c   1.000
_cell.angle_alpha   90.00
_cell.angle_beta   90.00
_cell.angle_gamma   90.00
#
_symmetry.space_group_name_H-M   'P 1'
#
loop_
_entity.id
_entity.type
_entity.pdbx_description
1 polymer ?
#
loop_
_entity_poly.entity_id
_entity_poly.type
_entity_poly.pdbx_seq_one_letter_code
_entity_poly.pdbx_strand_id
1 'polypeptide(L)'
;MTEEFKKHDQFFVNPERPEPGLTATSASFLAALASQEVNRLEEIVKSSTFYDVYMELLSGVAEPCLVQKGKDQAFLESLLPTAARIGELRGFIAYVHEAVNERDKRTEYLEHLSFEDWLKLPENKPRKDEIDAKPKVERPSAPEKPDPVDTEWAKTRLSIRDLAHYLLLEAKASTLGIYIHPDGVLANAKDDLAKKSVRPVGTEGRGQDTAIRTYSPSVEPDAVYDSYNRWQQSHRTWEAELNQLKAKIEIMAKNENLDRNRKYREEQLEYQKQLSAYQVEWDRKNSRTKEIETEYSDWILNQTEAVRNLKIVIPHELQPTYDYLASLGKA
;
A
#
# COMPACT_ATOMS: atom_id res chain seq x y z
N MET A 1 3.25 -21.74 -12.42
CA MET A 1 2.37 -20.59 -12.10
C MET A 1 2.14 -19.79 -13.36
N THR A 2 0.90 -19.36 -13.60
CA THR A 2 0.55 -18.58 -14.80
C THR A 2 1.44 -17.34 -14.94
N GLU A 3 1.66 -16.88 -16.17
CA GLU A 3 2.33 -15.61 -16.48
C GLU A 3 1.75 -14.42 -15.69
N GLU A 4 0.49 -14.52 -15.25
CA GLU A 4 -0.19 -13.54 -14.43
C GLU A 4 0.36 -13.46 -13.00
N PHE A 5 0.56 -14.59 -12.32
CA PHE A 5 1.11 -14.59 -10.97
C PHE A 5 2.62 -14.33 -10.93
N LYS A 6 3.36 -14.75 -11.97
CA LYS A 6 4.80 -14.45 -12.07
C LYS A 6 5.12 -12.96 -11.95
N LYS A 7 4.19 -12.09 -12.36
CA LYS A 7 4.37 -10.63 -12.29
C LYS A 7 4.40 -10.10 -10.86
N HIS A 8 3.75 -10.77 -9.92
CA HIS A 8 3.74 -10.36 -8.52
C HIS A 8 4.74 -11.12 -7.65
N ASP A 9 5.59 -11.96 -8.26
CA ASP A 9 6.64 -12.69 -7.52
C ASP A 9 7.65 -11.76 -6.84
N GLN A 10 7.66 -10.46 -7.19
CA GLN A 10 8.45 -9.43 -6.53
C GLN A 10 8.24 -9.35 -5.01
N PHE A 11 7.07 -9.76 -4.49
CA PHE A 11 6.78 -9.76 -3.06
C PHE A 11 7.39 -10.95 -2.32
N PHE A 12 7.77 -12.01 -3.03
CA PHE A 12 8.12 -13.30 -2.44
C PHE A 12 9.59 -13.66 -2.64
N VAL A 13 10.15 -14.42 -1.68
CA VAL A 13 11.53 -14.88 -1.75
C VAL A 13 11.67 -15.80 -2.94
N ASN A 14 12.69 -15.56 -3.76
CA ASN A 14 12.99 -16.44 -4.88
C ASN A 14 13.37 -17.83 -4.34
N PRO A 15 12.64 -18.91 -4.71
CA PRO A 15 12.95 -20.26 -4.24
C PRO A 15 14.34 -20.76 -4.66
N GLU A 16 14.94 -20.22 -5.73
CA GLU A 16 16.30 -20.54 -6.18
C GLU A 16 17.40 -19.81 -5.39
N ARG A 17 17.03 -18.76 -4.64
CA ARG A 17 17.93 -17.98 -3.78
C ARG A 17 17.24 -17.72 -2.44
N PRO A 18 17.27 -18.70 -1.51
CA PRO A 18 16.55 -18.60 -0.26
C PRO A 18 17.17 -17.53 0.64
N GLU A 19 16.62 -16.33 0.59
CA GLU A 19 16.85 -15.26 1.56
C GLU A 19 15.88 -15.41 2.75
N PRO A 20 16.20 -14.84 3.93
CA PRO A 20 15.25 -14.77 5.03
C PRO A 20 14.00 -13.99 4.60
N GLY A 21 12.82 -14.63 4.70
CA GLY A 21 11.53 -14.00 4.40
C GLY A 21 10.51 -14.33 5.48
N LEU A 22 9.46 -13.50 5.55
CA LEU A 22 8.40 -13.64 6.54
C LEU A 22 7.31 -14.58 6.05
N THR A 23 6.80 -15.42 6.95
CA THR A 23 5.51 -16.08 6.70
C THR A 23 4.40 -15.02 6.71
N ALA A 24 3.30 -15.25 5.99
CA ALA A 24 2.17 -14.34 6.03
C ALA A 24 1.65 -14.09 7.45
N THR A 25 1.62 -15.13 8.29
CA THR A 25 1.23 -14.98 9.71
C THR A 25 2.16 -14.03 10.46
N SER A 26 3.47 -14.16 10.28
CA SER A 26 4.44 -13.25 10.89
C SER A 26 4.33 -11.83 10.33
N ALA A 27 4.09 -11.68 9.03
CA ALA A 27 3.92 -10.39 8.39
C ALA A 27 2.65 -9.69 8.91
N SER A 28 1.52 -10.39 8.98
CA SER A 28 0.27 -9.88 9.54
C SER A 28 0.39 -9.50 11.02
N PHE A 29 1.13 -10.27 11.82
CA PHE A 29 1.44 -9.90 13.21
C PHE A 29 2.21 -8.57 13.28
N LEU A 30 3.24 -8.39 12.46
CA LEU A 30 4.01 -7.14 12.42
C LEU A 30 3.18 -5.96 11.90
N ALA A 31 2.27 -6.17 10.94
CA ALA A 31 1.34 -5.14 10.48
C ALA A 31 0.34 -4.73 11.59
N ALA A 32 -0.09 -5.67 12.41
CA ALA A 32 -0.93 -5.37 13.58
C ALA A 32 -0.17 -4.56 14.64
N LEU A 33 1.09 -4.93 14.94
CA LEU A 33 1.97 -4.13 15.82
C LEU A 33 2.20 -2.72 15.26
N ALA A 34 2.46 -2.60 13.95
CA ALA A 34 2.62 -1.31 13.30
C ALA A 34 1.35 -0.45 13.44
N SER A 35 0.17 -1.05 13.33
CA SER A 35 -1.11 -0.36 13.50
C SER A 35 -1.31 0.15 14.93
N GLN A 36 -0.90 -0.62 15.94
CA GLN A 36 -0.92 -0.18 17.33
C GLN A 36 0.02 1.01 17.57
N GLU A 37 1.25 0.94 17.03
CA GLU A 37 2.20 2.05 17.12
C GLU A 37 1.70 3.30 16.37
N VAL A 38 1.08 3.14 15.20
CA VAL A 38 0.42 4.25 14.50
C VAL A 38 -0.59 4.92 15.43
N ASN A 39 -1.51 4.16 16.02
CA ASN A 39 -2.53 4.72 16.92
C ASN A 39 -1.90 5.47 18.10
N ARG A 40 -0.85 4.90 18.72
CA ARG A 40 -0.13 5.55 19.83
C ARG A 40 0.52 6.87 19.40
N LEU A 41 1.20 6.89 18.25
CA LEU A 41 1.85 8.10 17.73
C LEU A 41 0.82 9.14 17.26
N GLU A 42 -0.31 8.71 16.72
CA GLU A 42 -1.39 9.62 16.35
C GLU A 42 -1.97 10.36 17.55
N GLU A 43 -2.15 9.68 18.69
CA GLU A 43 -2.60 10.33 19.92
C GLU A 43 -1.59 11.38 20.42
N ILE A 44 -0.30 11.13 20.24
CA ILE A 44 0.75 12.13 20.51
C ILE A 44 0.53 13.35 19.63
N VAL A 45 0.39 13.18 18.32
CA VAL A 45 0.16 14.30 17.39
C VAL A 45 -1.15 15.03 17.71
N LYS A 46 -2.25 14.32 17.97
CA LYS A 46 -3.57 14.87 18.35
C LYS A 46 -3.53 15.69 19.63
N SER A 47 -2.61 15.39 20.55
CA SER A 47 -2.42 16.15 21.79
C SER A 47 -1.68 17.49 21.63
N SER A 48 -1.49 17.97 20.39
CA SER A 48 -0.81 19.22 20.09
C SER A 48 -1.59 20.44 20.56
N THR A 49 -1.19 20.99 21.71
CA THR A 49 -1.72 22.26 22.26
C THR A 49 -0.54 23.09 22.75
N PHE A 50 -0.35 24.30 22.26
CA PHE A 50 0.86 25.12 22.51
C PHE A 50 0.60 26.37 23.37
N TYR A 51 -0.42 26.30 24.22
CA TYR A 51 -0.72 27.32 25.21
C TYR A 51 -1.11 26.66 26.53
N ASP A 52 -0.74 27.32 27.62
CA ASP A 52 -1.21 27.05 28.96
C ASP A 52 -2.58 27.69 29.18
N VAL A 53 -3.42 27.04 29.98
CA VAL A 53 -4.71 27.58 30.43
C VAL A 53 -4.68 27.68 31.95
N TYR A 54 -4.88 28.91 32.43
CA TYR A 54 -5.07 29.23 33.82
C TYR A 54 -6.54 29.56 34.07
N MET A 55 -7.06 29.20 35.23
CA MET A 55 -8.42 29.50 35.64
C MET A 55 -8.44 30.20 37.00
N GLU A 56 -9.20 31.29 37.08
CA GLU A 56 -9.45 32.03 38.32
C GLU A 56 -10.95 32.36 38.43
N LEU A 57 -11.47 32.45 39.66
CA LEU A 57 -12.85 32.90 39.92
C LEU A 57 -12.89 34.42 40.02
N LEU A 58 -13.92 35.05 39.44
CA LEU A 58 -14.10 36.51 39.49
C LEU A 58 -14.21 37.08 40.91
N SER A 59 -14.50 36.26 41.91
CA SER A 59 -14.52 36.66 43.32
C SER A 59 -13.14 37.08 43.86
N GLY A 60 -12.04 36.80 43.14
CA GLY A 60 -10.71 37.37 43.40
C GLY A 60 -10.00 36.85 44.66
N VAL A 61 -10.49 35.75 45.24
CA VAL A 61 -9.97 35.22 46.53
C VAL A 61 -8.85 34.19 46.33
N ALA A 62 -8.72 33.60 45.13
CA ALA A 62 -7.79 32.51 44.85
C ALA A 62 -6.85 32.88 43.70
N GLU A 63 -5.58 32.46 43.80
CA GLU A 63 -4.60 32.59 42.72
C GLU A 63 -5.02 31.78 41.48
N PRO A 64 -4.65 32.21 40.26
CA PRO A 64 -4.91 31.46 39.04
C PRO A 64 -4.31 30.05 39.10
N CYS A 65 -5.14 29.04 38.92
CA CYS A 65 -4.71 27.65 38.90
C CYS A 65 -4.45 27.20 37.46
N LEU A 66 -3.30 26.55 37.21
CA LEU A 66 -3.00 25.92 35.92
C LEU A 66 -3.92 24.70 35.73
N VAL A 67 -4.82 24.76 34.75
CA VAL A 67 -5.79 23.69 34.46
C VAL A 67 -5.41 22.86 33.23
N GLN A 68 -4.63 23.43 32.32
CA GLN A 68 -4.08 22.72 31.16
C GLN A 68 -2.69 23.25 30.87
N LYS A 69 -1.71 22.34 30.79
CA LYS A 69 -0.34 22.67 30.39
C LYS A 69 -0.18 22.45 28.89
N GLY A 70 0.28 23.48 28.19
CA GLY A 70 0.70 23.42 26.81
C GLY A 70 1.97 22.57 26.64
N LYS A 71 2.17 22.10 25.42
CA LYS A 71 3.36 21.37 25.01
C LYS A 71 4.52 22.35 24.81
N ASP A 72 5.73 21.90 25.05
CA ASP A 72 6.93 22.72 24.98
C ASP A 72 7.61 22.68 23.60
N GLN A 73 8.72 23.39 23.48
CA GLN A 73 9.54 23.44 22.27
C GLN A 73 10.08 22.06 21.86
N ALA A 74 10.47 21.23 22.83
CA ALA A 74 10.99 19.89 22.55
C ALA A 74 9.90 18.99 21.94
N PHE A 75 8.66 19.09 22.43
CA PHE A 75 7.53 18.41 21.82
C PHE A 75 7.28 18.91 20.40
N LEU A 76 7.27 20.23 20.16
CA LEU A 76 7.08 20.81 18.83
C LEU A 76 8.09 20.27 17.81
N GLU A 77 9.36 20.18 18.21
CA GLU A 77 10.45 19.65 17.37
C GLU A 77 10.30 18.15 17.10
N SER A 78 9.71 17.40 18.04
CA SER A 78 9.47 15.96 17.90
C SER A 78 8.33 15.60 16.95
N LEU A 79 7.41 16.53 16.66
CA LEU A 79 6.18 16.21 15.93
C LEU A 79 6.46 15.83 14.46
N LEU A 80 7.36 16.52 13.75
CA LEU A 80 7.63 16.20 12.34
C LEU A 80 8.27 14.80 12.19
N PRO A 81 9.31 14.44 12.96
CA PRO A 81 9.81 13.07 13.00
C PRO A 81 8.72 12.05 13.37
N THR A 82 7.83 12.39 14.31
CA THR A 82 6.71 11.53 14.71
C THR A 82 5.74 11.28 13.56
N ALA A 83 5.33 12.33 12.84
CA ALA A 83 4.44 12.20 11.68
C ALA A 83 5.10 11.45 10.51
N ALA A 84 6.39 11.69 10.27
CA ALA A 84 7.16 10.93 9.30
C ALA A 84 7.16 9.43 9.66
N ARG A 85 7.34 9.11 10.95
CA ARG A 85 7.32 7.73 11.45
C ARG A 85 5.95 7.06 11.28
N ILE A 86 4.86 7.79 11.50
CA ILE A 86 3.50 7.29 11.22
C ILE A 86 3.36 6.92 9.74
N GLY A 87 3.86 7.79 8.84
CA GLY A 87 3.89 7.51 7.41
C GLY A 87 4.70 6.25 7.06
N GLU A 88 5.85 6.04 7.72
CA GLU A 88 6.67 4.83 7.54
C GLU A 88 5.96 3.55 7.96
N LEU A 89 5.29 3.59 9.11
CA LEU A 89 4.51 2.45 9.61
C LEU A 89 3.34 2.13 8.68
N ARG A 90 2.64 3.16 8.17
CA ARG A 90 1.57 2.99 7.18
C ARG A 90 2.07 2.43 5.86
N GLY A 91 3.23 2.89 5.37
CA GLY A 91 3.87 2.35 4.18
C GLY A 91 4.23 0.88 4.34
N PHE A 92 4.76 0.49 5.51
CA PHE A 92 5.03 -0.90 5.85
C PHE A 92 3.74 -1.75 5.88
N ILE A 93 2.67 -1.26 6.51
CA ILE A 93 1.37 -1.94 6.55
C ILE A 93 0.82 -2.15 5.13
N ALA A 94 0.85 -1.11 4.30
CA ALA A 94 0.38 -1.18 2.92
C ALA A 94 1.12 -2.26 2.13
N TYR A 95 2.46 -2.27 2.20
CA TYR A 95 3.28 -3.29 1.55
C TYR A 95 2.95 -4.71 2.03
N VAL A 96 2.84 -4.92 3.34
CA VAL A 96 2.51 -6.24 3.90
C VAL A 96 1.11 -6.69 3.47
N HIS A 97 0.12 -5.79 3.48
CA HIS A 97 -1.23 -6.12 3.05
C HIS A 97 -1.28 -6.45 1.56
N GLU A 98 -0.57 -5.72 0.70
CA GLU A 98 -0.47 -6.07 -0.72
C GLU A 98 0.16 -7.45 -0.93
N ALA A 99 1.26 -7.75 -0.23
CA ALA A 99 1.93 -9.04 -0.32
C ALA A 99 1.06 -10.22 0.18
N VAL A 100 0.33 -10.03 1.29
CA VAL A 100 -0.57 -11.05 1.84
C VAL A 100 -1.78 -11.24 0.93
N ASN A 101 -2.40 -10.15 0.48
CA ASN A 101 -3.54 -10.19 -0.44
C ASN A 101 -3.16 -10.87 -1.76
N GLU A 102 -1.96 -10.66 -2.27
CA GLU A 102 -1.47 -11.35 -3.46
C GLU A 102 -1.35 -12.87 -3.26
N ARG A 103 -0.85 -13.30 -2.10
CA ARG A 103 -0.83 -14.73 -1.74
C ARG A 103 -2.25 -15.29 -1.63
N ASP A 104 -3.16 -14.54 -1.04
CA ASP A 104 -4.55 -14.97 -0.83
C ASP A 104 -5.28 -15.10 -2.19
N LYS A 105 -5.07 -14.16 -3.11
CA LYS A 105 -5.54 -14.24 -4.50
C LYS A 105 -5.00 -15.46 -5.25
N ARG A 106 -3.72 -15.80 -5.06
CA ARG A 106 -3.13 -17.04 -5.63
C ARG A 106 -3.78 -18.29 -5.06
N THR A 107 -4.10 -18.26 -3.77
CA THR A 107 -4.77 -19.37 -3.09
C THR A 107 -6.18 -19.55 -3.63
N GLU A 108 -6.97 -18.48 -3.67
CA GLU A 108 -8.33 -18.45 -4.23
C GLU A 108 -8.35 -18.87 -5.71
N TYR A 109 -7.38 -18.39 -6.51
CA TYR A 109 -7.25 -18.80 -7.90
C TYR A 109 -7.03 -20.31 -8.03
N LEU A 110 -6.14 -20.91 -7.24
CA LEU A 110 -5.90 -22.35 -7.29
C LEU A 110 -7.10 -23.15 -6.79
N GLU A 111 -7.85 -22.64 -5.81
CA GLU A 111 -9.08 -23.26 -5.31
C GLU A 111 -10.19 -23.29 -6.38
N HIS A 112 -10.23 -22.28 -7.26
CA HIS A 112 -11.24 -22.15 -8.31
C HIS A 112 -10.77 -22.56 -9.70
N LEU A 113 -9.49 -22.87 -9.87
CA LEU A 113 -8.96 -23.31 -11.15
C LEU A 113 -9.61 -24.66 -11.48
N SER A 114 -10.30 -24.74 -12.61
CA SER A 114 -10.81 -26.00 -13.12
C SER A 114 -9.74 -26.69 -13.98
N PHE A 115 -9.90 -28.00 -14.18
CA PHE A 115 -9.07 -28.75 -15.12
C PHE A 115 -9.10 -28.14 -16.54
N GLU A 116 -10.29 -27.72 -16.99
CA GLU A 116 -10.48 -27.10 -18.31
C GLU A 116 -9.75 -25.76 -18.41
N ASP A 117 -9.74 -24.96 -17.35
CA ASP A 117 -9.04 -23.67 -17.32
C ASP A 117 -7.52 -23.85 -17.17
N TRP A 118 -7.08 -24.86 -16.42
CA TRP A 118 -5.67 -25.23 -16.33
C TRP A 118 -5.08 -25.63 -17.69
N LEU A 119 -5.84 -26.34 -18.53
CA LEU A 119 -5.44 -26.69 -19.89
C LEU A 119 -5.35 -25.47 -20.83
N LYS A 120 -6.07 -24.38 -20.56
CA LYS A 120 -6.01 -23.15 -21.36
C LYS A 120 -4.73 -22.34 -21.12
N LEU A 121 -3.93 -22.67 -20.11
CA LEU A 121 -2.71 -21.96 -19.78
C LEU A 121 -1.63 -22.14 -20.86
N PRO A 122 -0.85 -21.08 -21.20
CA PRO A 122 0.19 -21.17 -22.23
C PRO A 122 1.23 -22.27 -21.98
N GLU A 123 1.57 -22.53 -20.71
CA GLU A 123 2.53 -23.54 -20.27
C GLU A 123 2.00 -24.98 -20.43
N ASN A 124 0.68 -25.12 -20.47
CA ASN A 124 -0.01 -26.40 -20.66
C ASN A 124 -0.53 -26.57 -22.08
N LYS A 125 -0.23 -25.61 -22.96
CA LYS A 125 -0.51 -25.70 -24.39
C LYS A 125 -0.04 -27.05 -24.97
N PRO A 126 1.17 -27.56 -24.71
CA PRO A 126 1.57 -28.89 -25.21
C PRO A 126 0.71 -30.07 -24.69
N ARG A 127 0.17 -29.97 -23.46
CA ARG A 127 -0.70 -31.01 -22.87
C ARG A 127 -2.12 -30.94 -23.40
N LYS A 128 -2.60 -29.72 -23.62
CA LYS A 128 -3.85 -29.45 -24.33
C LYS A 128 -3.74 -29.91 -25.79
N ASP A 129 -2.68 -29.52 -26.48
CA ASP A 129 -2.32 -29.97 -27.83
C ASP A 129 -2.22 -31.50 -27.88
N GLU A 130 -1.82 -32.20 -26.80
CA GLU A 130 -1.77 -33.67 -26.73
C GLU A 130 -3.15 -34.32 -26.50
N ILE A 131 -4.02 -33.71 -25.70
CA ILE A 131 -5.46 -34.08 -25.61
C ILE A 131 -6.11 -33.86 -26.98
N ASP A 132 -5.73 -32.78 -27.65
CA ASP A 132 -6.20 -32.33 -28.96
C ASP A 132 -5.49 -33.05 -30.14
N ALA A 133 -4.38 -33.80 -29.89
CA ALA A 133 -3.56 -34.51 -30.89
C ALA A 133 -4.13 -35.87 -31.34
N LYS A 134 -5.29 -36.30 -30.83
CA LYS A 134 -6.15 -37.20 -31.63
C LYS A 134 -6.68 -36.32 -32.77
N PRO A 135 -6.38 -36.60 -34.05
CA PRO A 135 -6.28 -35.56 -35.05
C PRO A 135 -7.59 -34.76 -35.12
N LYS A 136 -7.49 -33.44 -34.95
CA LYS A 136 -7.98 -32.46 -35.92
C LYS A 136 -6.88 -31.44 -36.16
N VAL A 137 -6.58 -31.18 -37.43
CA VAL A 137 -6.12 -29.85 -37.91
C VAL A 137 -6.90 -28.80 -37.12
N GLU A 138 -6.27 -27.70 -36.65
CA GLU A 138 -6.77 -26.62 -35.74
C GLU A 138 -7.17 -25.31 -36.46
N ARG A 139 -8.33 -24.71 -36.11
CA ARG A 139 -8.80 -23.48 -36.76
C ARG A 139 -7.86 -22.47 -36.17
N PRO A 140 -7.19 -21.64 -36.98
CA PRO A 140 -6.44 -20.55 -36.38
C PRO A 140 -7.42 -19.82 -35.43
N SER A 141 -7.04 -19.66 -34.17
CA SER A 141 -7.86 -18.91 -33.23
C SER A 141 -7.78 -17.46 -33.66
N ALA A 142 -8.92 -16.78 -33.70
CA ALA A 142 -8.88 -15.34 -33.90
C ALA A 142 -8.03 -14.76 -32.76
N PRO A 143 -7.04 -13.89 -33.05
CA PRO A 143 -6.35 -13.18 -31.99
C PRO A 143 -7.40 -12.47 -31.15
N GLU A 144 -7.39 -12.71 -29.85
CA GLU A 144 -8.25 -11.98 -28.93
C GLU A 144 -7.66 -10.60 -28.71
N LYS A 145 -8.52 -9.58 -28.71
CA LYS A 145 -8.05 -8.23 -28.40
C LYS A 145 -7.57 -8.25 -26.95
N PRO A 146 -6.28 -7.93 -26.68
CA PRO A 146 -5.80 -7.92 -25.31
C PRO A 146 -6.55 -6.87 -24.51
N ASP A 147 -6.91 -7.22 -23.28
CA ASP A 147 -7.49 -6.26 -22.35
C ASP A 147 -6.52 -5.10 -22.08
N PRO A 148 -7.03 -3.87 -21.97
CA PRO A 148 -6.21 -2.72 -21.66
C PRO A 148 -5.64 -2.86 -20.26
N VAL A 149 -4.40 -2.42 -20.11
CA VAL A 149 -3.71 -2.40 -18.82
C VAL A 149 -3.84 -1.04 -18.17
N ASP A 150 -3.84 -1.03 -16.84
CA ASP A 150 -3.96 0.16 -16.03
C ASP A 150 -2.69 0.40 -15.18
N THR A 151 -2.78 1.33 -14.23
CA THR A 151 -1.68 1.65 -13.31
C THR A 151 -1.39 0.52 -12.34
N GLU A 152 -2.39 -0.28 -11.97
CA GLU A 152 -2.20 -1.44 -11.10
C GLU A 152 -1.36 -2.49 -11.82
N TRP A 153 -1.65 -2.76 -13.10
CA TRP A 153 -0.78 -3.59 -13.94
C TRP A 153 0.65 -3.05 -13.95
N ALA A 154 0.86 -1.74 -14.10
CA ALA A 154 2.20 -1.18 -14.14
C ALA A 154 2.95 -1.26 -12.80
N LYS A 155 2.25 -1.12 -11.66
CA LYS A 155 2.83 -1.29 -10.32
C LYS A 155 3.39 -2.69 -10.09
N THR A 156 2.76 -3.72 -10.64
CA THR A 156 3.27 -5.10 -10.52
C THR A 156 4.57 -5.33 -11.29
N ARG A 157 4.97 -4.43 -12.19
CA ARG A 157 6.21 -4.53 -12.98
C ARG A 157 7.31 -3.63 -12.45
N LEU A 158 7.04 -2.92 -11.35
CA LEU A 158 8.08 -2.18 -10.66
C LEU A 158 9.11 -3.15 -10.09
N SER A 159 10.29 -2.63 -9.75
CA SER A 159 11.15 -3.40 -8.87
C SER A 159 10.54 -3.42 -7.46
N ILE A 160 10.86 -4.43 -6.66
CA ILE A 160 10.44 -4.49 -5.25
C ILE A 160 10.80 -3.19 -4.50
N ARG A 161 11.96 -2.61 -4.83
CA ARG A 161 12.45 -1.33 -4.35
C ARG A 161 11.55 -0.16 -4.77
N ASP A 162 11.27 -0.03 -6.06
CA ASP A 162 10.45 1.07 -6.59
C ASP A 162 9.01 0.99 -6.03
N LEU A 163 8.46 -0.21 -5.89
CA LEU A 163 7.14 -0.40 -5.29
C LEU A 163 7.15 -0.03 -3.80
N ALA A 164 8.12 -0.52 -3.03
CA ALA A 164 8.23 -0.20 -1.60
C ALA A 164 8.40 1.30 -1.38
N HIS A 165 9.22 1.95 -2.21
CA HIS A 165 9.42 3.39 -2.20
C HIS A 165 8.16 4.16 -2.58
N TYR A 166 7.43 3.71 -3.59
CA TYR A 166 6.13 4.28 -3.97
C TYR A 166 5.14 4.25 -2.80
N LEU A 167 4.95 3.09 -2.17
CA LEU A 167 4.01 2.91 -1.06
C LEU A 167 4.43 3.75 0.16
N LEU A 168 5.74 3.84 0.42
CA LEU A 168 6.28 4.66 1.50
C LEU A 168 6.02 6.15 1.28
N LEU A 169 6.27 6.65 0.07
CA LEU A 169 6.03 8.05 -0.29
C LEU A 169 4.54 8.39 -0.26
N GLU A 170 3.70 7.51 -0.78
CA GLU A 170 2.23 7.68 -0.75
C GLU A 170 1.71 7.76 0.68
N ALA A 171 2.14 6.85 1.55
CA ALA A 171 1.76 6.85 2.96
C ALA A 171 2.29 8.09 3.72
N LYS A 172 3.53 8.51 3.46
CA LYS A 172 4.14 9.71 4.05
C LYS A 172 3.45 10.99 3.61
N ALA A 173 3.25 11.18 2.31
CA ALA A 173 2.57 12.34 1.77
C ALA A 173 1.13 12.43 2.29
N SER A 174 0.36 11.34 2.21
CA SER A 174 -1.00 11.28 2.74
C SER A 174 -1.08 11.62 4.23
N THR A 175 -0.18 11.05 5.04
CA THR A 175 -0.14 11.29 6.49
C THR A 175 0.11 12.76 6.82
N LEU A 176 1.13 13.39 6.19
CA LEU A 176 1.40 14.80 6.44
C LEU A 176 0.28 15.68 5.92
N GLY A 177 -0.30 15.35 4.75
CA GLY A 177 -1.42 16.05 4.15
C GLY A 177 -2.60 16.18 5.11
N ILE A 178 -2.96 15.09 5.80
CA ILE A 178 -4.02 15.07 6.82
C ILE A 178 -3.75 16.06 7.96
N TYR A 179 -2.50 16.13 8.45
CA TYR A 179 -2.17 16.96 9.61
C TYR A 179 -2.04 18.45 9.26
N ILE A 180 -1.62 18.78 8.03
CA ILE A 180 -1.44 20.17 7.58
C ILE A 180 -2.68 20.75 6.89
N HIS A 181 -3.66 19.92 6.52
CA HIS A 181 -4.95 20.36 6.00
C HIS A 181 -5.54 21.46 6.88
N PRO A 182 -6.33 22.43 6.36
CA PRO A 182 -6.94 23.49 7.17
C PRO A 182 -7.68 22.99 8.42
N ASP A 183 -8.38 21.85 8.31
CA ASP A 183 -9.07 21.19 9.44
C ASP A 183 -8.19 20.19 10.21
N GLY A 184 -6.92 20.08 9.84
CA GLY A 184 -5.94 19.18 10.42
C GLY A 184 -5.46 19.61 11.80
N VAL A 185 -4.99 18.64 12.58
CA VAL A 185 -4.59 18.85 13.98
C VAL A 185 -3.55 19.96 14.12
N LEU A 186 -2.52 19.99 13.26
CA LEU A 186 -1.44 20.97 13.38
C LEU A 186 -1.88 22.36 12.91
N ALA A 187 -2.71 22.43 11.87
CA ALA A 187 -3.30 23.69 11.42
C ALA A 187 -4.17 24.32 12.51
N ASN A 188 -5.03 23.51 13.13
CA ASN A 188 -5.87 23.92 14.26
C ASN A 188 -5.03 24.38 15.46
N ALA A 189 -4.02 23.61 15.87
CA ALA A 189 -3.17 23.96 17.01
C ALA A 189 -2.42 25.29 16.80
N LYS A 190 -1.94 25.54 15.57
CA LYS A 190 -1.31 26.80 15.16
C LYS A 190 -2.30 27.97 15.17
N ASP A 191 -3.46 27.80 14.57
CA ASP A 191 -4.49 28.83 14.51
C ASP A 191 -5.06 29.16 15.89
N ASP A 192 -5.22 28.15 16.76
CA ASP A 192 -5.67 28.33 18.13
C ASP A 192 -4.65 29.08 18.98
N LEU A 193 -3.36 28.74 18.88
CA LEU A 193 -2.30 29.52 19.53
C LEU A 193 -2.33 30.98 19.08
N ALA A 194 -2.44 31.25 17.77
CA ALA A 194 -2.50 32.61 17.24
C ALA A 194 -3.72 33.37 17.79
N LYS A 195 -4.91 32.75 17.79
CA LYS A 195 -6.14 33.34 18.35
C LYS A 195 -5.99 33.65 19.84
N LYS A 196 -5.44 32.72 20.62
CA LYS A 196 -5.24 32.87 22.07
C LYS A 196 -4.14 33.87 22.42
N SER A 197 -3.13 34.02 21.57
CA SER A 197 -2.10 35.05 21.73
C SER A 197 -2.66 36.46 21.59
N VAL A 198 -3.61 36.67 20.66
CA VAL A 198 -4.27 37.98 20.46
C VAL A 198 -5.42 38.18 21.46
N ARG A 199 -6.05 37.10 21.93
CA ARG A 199 -7.14 37.11 22.92
C ARG A 199 -6.76 36.24 24.13
N PRO A 200 -5.87 36.74 25.01
CA PRO A 200 -5.31 35.97 26.11
C PRO A 200 -6.30 35.75 27.27
N VAL A 201 -7.48 36.36 27.24
CA VAL A 201 -8.48 36.22 28.30
C VAL A 201 -9.82 35.81 27.70
N GLY A 202 -10.46 34.83 28.32
CA GLY A 202 -11.84 34.41 28.06
C GLY A 202 -12.63 34.32 29.37
N THR A 203 -13.95 34.39 29.27
CA THR A 203 -14.86 34.31 30.42
C THR A 203 -15.86 33.18 30.21
N GLU A 204 -16.15 32.41 31.25
CA GLU A 204 -17.11 31.31 31.22
C GLU A 204 -18.01 31.36 32.45
N GLY A 205 -19.32 31.19 32.28
CA GLY A 205 -20.32 31.36 33.36
C GLY A 205 -21.06 32.71 33.32
N ARG A 206 -21.88 32.97 34.34
CA ARG A 206 -22.65 34.22 34.51
C ARG A 206 -22.65 34.66 35.97
N GLY A 207 -22.54 35.95 36.24
CA GLY A 207 -22.65 36.51 37.59
C GLY A 207 -21.43 36.19 38.47
N GLN A 208 -21.64 35.82 39.73
CA GLN A 208 -20.57 35.56 40.71
C GLN A 208 -19.77 34.27 40.44
N ASP A 209 -20.32 33.33 39.67
CA ASP A 209 -19.67 32.07 39.28
C ASP A 209 -18.87 32.17 37.97
N THR A 210 -18.64 33.39 37.49
CA THR A 210 -17.90 33.58 36.24
C THR A 210 -16.42 33.24 36.49
N ALA A 211 -15.92 32.24 35.75
CA ALA A 211 -14.50 31.91 35.72
C ALA A 211 -13.81 32.69 34.60
N ILE A 212 -12.67 33.29 34.93
CA ILE A 212 -11.76 33.88 33.95
C ILE A 212 -10.77 32.80 33.56
N ARG A 213 -10.66 32.56 32.24
CA ARG A 213 -9.63 31.71 31.64
C ARG A 213 -8.55 32.60 31.04
N THR A 214 -7.33 32.45 31.52
CA THR A 214 -6.17 33.16 30.96
C THR A 214 -5.33 32.17 30.17
N TYR A 215 -4.95 32.57 28.96
CA TYR A 215 -4.17 31.78 28.02
C TYR A 215 -2.77 32.37 27.89
N SER A 216 -1.75 31.54 28.10
CA SER A 216 -0.35 31.94 27.91
C SER A 216 0.29 31.02 26.88
N PRO A 217 0.97 31.54 25.84
CA PRO A 217 1.77 30.70 24.94
C PRO A 217 2.78 29.85 25.74
N SER A 218 2.82 28.55 25.49
CA SER A 218 3.85 27.65 26.06
C SER A 218 5.08 27.53 25.15
N VAL A 219 4.95 28.02 23.92
CA VAL A 219 5.98 28.12 22.89
C VAL A 219 5.76 29.42 22.14
N GLU A 220 6.83 29.99 21.58
CA GLU A 220 6.74 31.17 20.71
C GLU A 220 5.83 30.90 19.50
N PRO A 221 4.81 31.74 19.23
CA PRO A 221 3.90 31.56 18.10
C PRO A 221 4.61 31.42 16.75
N ASP A 222 5.67 32.19 16.53
CA ASP A 222 6.47 32.14 15.31
C ASP A 222 7.16 30.77 15.14
N ALA A 223 7.60 30.13 16.24
CA ALA A 223 8.20 28.81 16.18
C ALA A 223 7.20 27.73 15.73
N VAL A 224 5.94 27.83 16.18
CA VAL A 224 4.86 26.93 15.73
C VAL A 224 4.54 27.15 14.25
N TYR A 225 4.52 28.41 13.81
CA TYR A 225 4.32 28.76 12.40
C TYR A 225 5.45 28.24 11.51
N ASP A 226 6.71 28.42 11.92
CA ASP A 226 7.89 27.91 11.22
C ASP A 226 7.87 26.38 11.14
N SER A 227 7.50 25.71 12.23
CA SER A 227 7.31 24.24 12.23
C SER A 227 6.25 23.85 11.21
N TYR A 228 5.08 24.49 11.20
CA TYR A 228 4.04 24.22 10.20
C TYR A 228 4.54 24.40 8.74
N ASN A 229 5.33 25.45 8.47
CA ASN A 229 5.91 25.67 7.14
C ASN A 229 6.90 24.56 6.75
N ARG A 230 7.70 24.05 7.70
CA ARG A 230 8.58 22.89 7.46
C ARG A 230 7.79 21.65 7.08
N TRP A 231 6.63 21.41 7.70
CA TRP A 231 5.77 20.29 7.34
C TRP A 231 5.21 20.44 5.94
N GLN A 232 4.74 21.63 5.57
CA GLN A 232 4.28 21.90 4.21
C GLN A 232 5.40 21.68 3.19
N GLN A 233 6.63 22.10 3.49
CA GLN A 233 7.77 21.89 2.61
C GLN A 233 8.12 20.40 2.44
N SER A 234 8.14 19.64 3.54
CA SER A 234 8.35 18.18 3.50
C SER A 234 7.25 17.49 2.69
N HIS A 235 5.99 17.86 2.90
CA HIS A 235 4.85 17.34 2.14
C HIS A 235 5.01 17.58 0.64
N ARG A 236 5.30 18.83 0.22
CA ARG A 236 5.52 19.17 -1.19
C ARG A 236 6.69 18.39 -1.80
N THR A 237 7.74 18.15 -1.03
CA THR A 237 8.91 17.39 -1.48
C THR A 237 8.53 15.93 -1.75
N TRP A 238 7.82 15.29 -0.81
CA TRP A 238 7.38 13.91 -0.97
C TRP A 238 6.30 13.75 -2.04
N GLU A 239 5.37 14.71 -2.17
CA GLU A 239 4.39 14.71 -3.26
C GLU A 239 5.06 14.87 -4.64
N ALA A 240 6.05 15.74 -4.75
CA ALA A 240 6.77 15.92 -6.02
C ALA A 240 7.47 14.63 -6.44
N GLU A 241 8.12 13.94 -5.51
CA GLU A 241 8.76 12.65 -5.75
C GLU A 241 7.74 11.55 -6.09
N LEU A 242 6.63 11.48 -5.35
CA LEU A 242 5.52 10.56 -5.62
C LEU A 242 4.93 10.78 -7.02
N ASN A 243 4.74 12.04 -7.43
CA ASN A 243 4.20 12.39 -8.74
C ASN A 243 5.14 11.99 -9.88
N GLN A 244 6.46 12.01 -9.68
CA GLN A 244 7.41 11.46 -10.65
C GLN A 244 7.24 9.95 -10.83
N LEU A 245 7.05 9.20 -9.73
CA LEU A 245 6.78 7.77 -9.79
C LEU A 245 5.42 7.47 -10.45
N LYS A 246 4.37 8.21 -10.09
CA LYS A 246 3.04 8.09 -10.72
C LYS A 246 3.12 8.31 -12.23
N ALA A 247 3.79 9.37 -12.68
CA ALA A 247 4.00 9.63 -14.10
C ALA A 247 4.78 8.50 -14.80
N LYS A 248 5.81 7.94 -14.16
CA LYS A 248 6.55 6.77 -14.67
C LYS A 248 5.61 5.56 -14.84
N ILE A 249 4.78 5.26 -13.84
CA ILE A 249 3.79 4.17 -13.85
C ILE A 249 2.76 4.36 -14.98
N GLU A 250 2.22 5.57 -15.14
CA GLU A 250 1.29 5.91 -16.22
C GLU A 250 1.90 5.74 -17.61
N ILE A 251 3.15 6.20 -17.78
CA ILE A 251 3.88 6.04 -19.05
C ILE A 251 4.11 4.55 -19.36
N MET A 252 4.46 3.74 -18.37
CA MET A 252 4.63 2.29 -18.56
C MET A 252 3.32 1.63 -19.02
N ALA A 253 2.20 1.89 -18.34
CA ALA A 253 0.89 1.34 -18.72
C ALA A 253 0.48 1.78 -20.13
N LYS A 254 0.71 3.05 -20.46
CA LYS A 254 0.40 3.59 -21.80
C LYS A 254 1.25 2.95 -22.89
N ASN A 255 2.56 2.80 -22.66
CA ASN A 255 3.47 2.19 -23.64
C ASN A 255 3.15 0.71 -23.86
N GLU A 256 2.83 -0.03 -22.80
CA GLU A 256 2.39 -1.42 -22.91
C GLU A 256 1.10 -1.53 -23.74
N ASN A 257 0.10 -0.69 -23.47
CA ASN A 257 -1.14 -0.68 -24.25
C ASN A 257 -0.88 -0.40 -25.74
N LEU A 258 0.07 0.48 -26.05
CA LEU A 258 0.46 0.76 -27.44
C LEU A 258 1.13 -0.46 -28.09
N ASP A 259 2.02 -1.16 -27.37
CA ASP A 259 2.71 -2.35 -27.86
C ASP A 259 1.73 -3.53 -28.05
N ARG A 260 0.85 -3.79 -27.07
CA ARG A 260 -0.22 -4.80 -27.16
C ARG A 260 -1.12 -4.56 -28.36
N ASN A 261 -1.55 -3.32 -28.59
CA ASN A 261 -2.37 -2.96 -29.74
C ASN A 261 -1.60 -3.04 -31.07
N ARG A 262 -0.27 -2.91 -31.05
CA ARG A 262 0.57 -3.12 -32.23
C ARG A 262 0.69 -4.61 -32.54
N LYS A 263 1.06 -5.43 -31.57
CA LYS A 263 1.16 -6.91 -31.70
C LYS A 263 -0.16 -7.53 -32.14
N TYR A 264 -1.27 -7.12 -31.53
CA TYR A 264 -2.61 -7.56 -31.93
C TYR A 264 -2.90 -7.26 -33.41
N ARG A 265 -2.50 -6.09 -33.93
CA ARG A 265 -2.67 -5.76 -35.36
C ARG A 265 -1.80 -6.63 -36.27
N GLU A 266 -0.58 -6.95 -35.84
CA GLU A 266 0.34 -7.83 -36.57
C GLU A 266 -0.18 -9.28 -36.58
N GLU A 267 -0.68 -9.79 -35.45
CA GLU A 267 -1.29 -11.12 -35.31
C GLU A 267 -2.60 -11.24 -36.11
N GLN A 268 -3.43 -10.20 -36.17
CA GLN A 268 -4.63 -10.17 -37.02
C GLN A 268 -4.30 -10.29 -38.51
N LEU A 269 -3.19 -9.70 -38.95
CA LEU A 269 -2.74 -9.80 -40.34
C LEU A 269 -2.24 -11.21 -40.68
N GLU A 270 -1.59 -11.88 -39.72
CA GLU A 270 -1.10 -13.26 -39.88
C GLU A 270 -2.24 -14.29 -39.78
N TYR A 271 -3.21 -14.05 -38.90
CA TYR A 271 -4.44 -14.82 -38.76
C TYR A 271 -5.23 -14.88 -40.08
N GLN A 272 -5.35 -13.77 -40.80
CA GLN A 272 -6.02 -13.72 -42.10
C GLN A 272 -5.38 -14.63 -43.15
N LYS A 273 -4.08 -14.93 -43.06
CA LYS A 273 -3.37 -15.82 -44.00
C LYS A 273 -3.62 -17.30 -43.70
N GLN A 274 -3.71 -17.64 -42.42
CA GLN A 274 -3.81 -19.04 -41.94
C GLN A 274 -5.23 -19.61 -42.07
N LEU A 275 -6.23 -18.76 -42.30
CA LEU A 275 -7.66 -19.10 -42.40
C LEU A 275 -8.07 -19.97 -43.61
N SER A 276 -7.14 -20.30 -44.51
CA SER A 276 -7.43 -20.99 -45.79
C SER A 276 -7.28 -22.52 -45.79
N ALA A 277 -6.91 -23.17 -44.67
CA ALA A 277 -6.40 -24.57 -44.71
C ALA A 277 -7.05 -25.61 -43.75
N TYR A 278 -8.20 -25.36 -43.12
CA TYR A 278 -8.54 -26.07 -41.85
C TYR A 278 -9.60 -27.21 -41.89
N GLN A 279 -10.38 -27.42 -42.94
CA GLN A 279 -11.77 -27.89 -42.74
C GLN A 279 -12.09 -29.42 -42.68
N VAL A 280 -11.20 -30.38 -42.31
CA VAL A 280 -11.49 -31.82 -42.59
C VAL A 280 -11.66 -32.83 -41.42
N GLU A 281 -11.00 -32.80 -40.25
CA GLU A 281 -10.78 -34.10 -39.53
C GLU A 281 -11.22 -34.31 -38.04
N TRP A 282 -12.48 -34.24 -37.55
CA TRP A 282 -12.77 -34.14 -36.05
C TRP A 282 -13.35 -35.30 -35.32
N ASP A 283 -14.10 -36.16 -35.97
CA ASP A 283 -14.88 -37.09 -35.19
C ASP A 283 -14.08 -38.36 -34.89
N ARG A 284 -13.36 -38.42 -33.75
CA ARG A 284 -13.34 -39.57 -32.81
C ARG A 284 -12.29 -39.54 -31.65
N LYS A 285 -12.76 -39.07 -30.48
CA LYS A 285 -12.99 -39.91 -29.27
C LYS A 285 -11.80 -40.34 -28.36
N ASN A 286 -11.55 -39.52 -27.34
CA ASN A 286 -11.47 -39.78 -25.88
C ASN A 286 -10.93 -41.11 -25.30
N SER A 287 -9.72 -41.00 -24.71
CA SER A 287 -9.21 -41.90 -23.65
C SER A 287 -7.95 -41.38 -22.93
N ARG A 288 -7.22 -40.39 -23.48
CA ARG A 288 -6.03 -39.73 -22.88
C ARG A 288 -6.36 -38.67 -21.81
N THR A 289 -7.60 -38.15 -21.82
CA THR A 289 -8.09 -37.14 -20.88
C THR A 289 -7.92 -37.56 -19.41
N LYS A 290 -8.09 -38.86 -19.09
CA LYS A 290 -8.01 -39.36 -17.71
C LYS A 290 -6.60 -39.36 -17.10
N GLU A 291 -5.55 -39.49 -17.91
CA GLU A 291 -4.17 -39.45 -17.41
C GLU A 291 -3.75 -38.01 -17.13
N ILE A 292 -4.21 -37.07 -17.95
CA ILE A 292 -3.91 -35.65 -17.78
C ILE A 292 -4.75 -35.03 -16.65
N GLU A 293 -5.94 -35.57 -16.36
CA GLU A 293 -6.70 -35.28 -15.13
C GLU A 293 -5.91 -35.68 -13.86
N THR A 294 -5.09 -36.75 -13.92
CA THR A 294 -4.26 -37.17 -12.79
C THR A 294 -3.06 -36.23 -12.62
N GLU A 295 -2.40 -35.87 -13.72
CA GLU A 295 -1.33 -34.85 -13.70
C GLU A 295 -1.81 -33.49 -13.19
N TYR A 296 -3.04 -33.09 -13.55
CA TYR A 296 -3.68 -31.91 -13.00
C TYR A 296 -3.85 -31.99 -11.48
N SER A 297 -4.31 -33.13 -10.97
CA SER A 297 -4.51 -33.36 -9.54
C SER A 297 -3.19 -33.27 -8.77
N ASP A 298 -2.11 -33.84 -9.30
CA ASP A 298 -0.78 -33.73 -8.69
C ASP A 298 -0.22 -32.31 -8.81
N TRP A 299 -0.44 -31.64 -9.93
CA TRP A 299 0.00 -30.27 -10.15
C TRP A 299 -0.70 -29.30 -9.20
N ILE A 300 -2.02 -29.40 -9.02
CA ILE A 300 -2.77 -28.47 -8.16
C ILE A 300 -2.35 -28.64 -6.70
N LEU A 301 -2.09 -29.86 -6.25
CA LEU A 301 -1.57 -30.13 -4.90
C LEU A 301 -0.18 -29.49 -4.71
N ASN A 302 0.74 -29.72 -5.65
CA ASN A 302 2.08 -29.15 -5.59
C ASN A 302 2.09 -27.62 -5.66
N GLN A 303 1.25 -27.01 -6.50
CA GLN A 303 1.14 -25.55 -6.58
C GLN A 303 0.50 -24.96 -5.32
N THR A 304 -0.50 -25.63 -4.75
CA THR A 304 -1.14 -25.20 -3.50
C THR A 304 -0.13 -25.23 -2.35
N GLU A 305 0.71 -26.27 -2.27
CA GLU A 305 1.79 -26.33 -1.29
C GLU A 305 2.85 -25.25 -1.52
N ALA A 306 3.22 -24.98 -2.77
CA ALA A 306 4.15 -23.92 -3.12
C ALA A 306 3.64 -22.53 -2.70
N VAL A 307 2.37 -22.20 -3.00
CA VAL A 307 1.73 -20.93 -2.60
C VAL A 307 1.64 -20.81 -1.08
N ARG A 308 1.30 -21.90 -0.38
CA ARG A 308 1.25 -21.93 1.09
C ARG A 308 2.61 -21.61 1.73
N ASN A 309 3.69 -22.04 1.10
CA ASN A 309 5.05 -21.88 1.60
C ASN A 309 5.75 -20.59 1.13
N LEU A 310 5.05 -19.72 0.38
CA LEU A 310 5.59 -18.42 -0.04
C LEU A 310 5.96 -17.58 1.19
N LYS A 311 7.17 -17.01 1.14
CA LYS A 311 7.68 -16.10 2.15
C LYS A 311 7.78 -14.71 1.57
N ILE A 312 7.29 -13.72 2.30
CA ILE A 312 7.29 -12.31 1.91
C ILE A 312 8.69 -11.73 2.16
N VAL A 313 9.26 -11.08 1.15
CA VAL A 313 10.54 -10.36 1.25
C VAL A 313 10.30 -9.01 1.91
N ILE A 314 11.21 -8.59 2.80
CA ILE A 314 11.27 -7.21 3.29
C ILE A 314 12.25 -6.41 2.42
N PRO A 315 11.78 -5.40 1.67
CA PRO A 315 12.64 -4.52 0.89
C PRO A 315 13.55 -3.70 1.80
N HIS A 316 14.75 -3.36 1.32
CA HIS A 316 15.72 -2.54 2.07
C HIS A 316 15.11 -1.21 2.56
N GLU A 317 14.25 -0.59 1.76
CA GLU A 317 13.54 0.65 2.09
C GLU A 317 12.65 0.52 3.34
N LEU A 318 12.17 -0.68 3.63
CA LEU A 318 11.31 -0.99 4.78
C LEU A 318 12.06 -1.65 5.93
N GLN A 319 13.34 -1.98 5.76
CA GLN A 319 14.18 -2.65 6.75
C GLN A 319 14.23 -1.92 8.09
N PRO A 320 14.40 -0.58 8.16
CA PRO A 320 14.42 0.13 9.44
C PRO A 320 13.09 0.03 10.21
N THR A 321 11.96 -0.01 9.49
CA THR A 321 10.64 -0.18 10.10
C THR A 321 10.44 -1.60 10.57
N TYR A 322 10.86 -2.59 9.78
CA TYR A 322 10.85 -3.99 10.16
C TYR A 322 11.69 -4.24 11.43
N ASP A 323 12.94 -3.78 11.48
CA ASP A 323 13.85 -4.03 12.60
C ASP A 323 13.29 -3.47 13.91
N TYR A 324 12.70 -2.27 13.85
CA TYR A 324 12.00 -1.66 14.98
C TYR A 324 10.81 -2.52 15.44
N LEU A 325 9.92 -2.93 14.54
CA LEU A 325 8.75 -3.74 14.90
C LEU A 325 9.14 -5.13 15.41
N ALA A 326 10.16 -5.74 14.82
CA ALA A 326 10.71 -7.02 15.25
C ALA A 326 11.34 -6.92 16.64
N SER A 327 11.93 -5.79 17.01
CA SER A 327 12.43 -5.55 18.37
C SER A 327 11.29 -5.40 19.39
N LEU A 328 10.19 -4.74 19.02
CA LEU A 328 8.99 -4.59 19.86
C LEU A 328 8.28 -5.92 20.09
N GLY A 329 8.16 -6.77 19.06
CA GLY A 329 7.49 -8.07 19.17
C GLY A 329 8.26 -9.15 19.94
N LYS A 330 9.52 -8.88 20.33
CA LYS A 330 10.34 -9.76 21.18
C LYS A 330 10.28 -9.39 22.67
N ALA A 331 9.70 -8.23 22.99
CA ALA A 331 9.50 -7.75 24.36
C ALA A 331 8.21 -8.33 24.96
#